data_AF-H3KCS4-F1
#
_entry.id   AF-H3KCS4-F1
#
_cell.length_a   1.000
_cell.length_b   1.000
_cell.length_c   1.000
_cell.angle_alpha   90.00
_cell.angle_beta   90.00
_cell.angle_gamma   90.00
#
_symmetry.space_group_name_H-M   'P 1'
#
loop_
_entity.id
_entity.type
_entity.pdbx_description
1 polymer ?
#
loop_
_entity_poly.entity_id
_entity_poly.type
_entity_poly.pdbx_seq_one_letter_code
_entity_poly.pdbx_strand_id
1 'polypeptide(L)'
;MRTRPKTSTADSPASTAFSGTIMKPPRSADNELILGLVSISDRASRGVYDDEGIPNLEAWCRKAITTPIKVHKRLIPDERFDIEKTLRELVDIIGCDLILTTGGTGPARRDVTPEATLAVATREMPGFGEQMRAISGHFVPTAILSRQVAVLRETPDHAALIINLPGRPKAIAETLEGLRDDEGKTIVNGIFAAVPYCIDLIGGPYIETDESVVKTFRPKNAVKPKKAEENQAKEAASETPKAEVKSEEVKAPSAKPAEPVSPAEKPAAPRQEAAQKVQDEKPAFAPKDILTVMPRRAQRGADLTVVWLHGMGVDNRDFAPFPD
;
A
#
# COMPACT_ATOMS: atom_id res chain seq x y z
N MET A 1 -24.92 70.51 -4.16
CA MET A 1 -24.79 69.16 -3.56
C MET A 1 -24.41 68.15 -4.64
N ARG A 2 -23.13 68.06 -5.04
CA ARG A 2 -22.54 66.96 -5.83
C ARG A 2 -21.03 66.96 -5.58
N THR A 3 -20.62 66.24 -4.55
CA THR A 3 -19.22 66.05 -4.16
C THR A 3 -18.70 64.74 -4.74
N ARG A 4 -17.57 64.79 -5.46
CA ARG A 4 -16.73 63.61 -5.74
C ARG A 4 -16.14 63.06 -4.43
N PRO A 5 -15.95 61.75 -4.32
CA PRO A 5 -14.80 61.18 -3.60
C PRO A 5 -13.90 60.41 -4.61
N LYS A 6 -12.63 60.79 -4.78
CA LYS A 6 -11.45 60.33 -4.02
C LYS A 6 -11.26 58.81 -4.09
N THR A 7 -10.34 58.42 -4.97
CA THR A 7 -9.64 57.14 -5.01
C THR A 7 -8.96 56.85 -3.68
N SER A 8 -9.31 55.72 -3.07
CA SER A 8 -8.62 55.15 -1.91
C SER A 8 -8.10 53.78 -2.30
N THR A 9 -6.78 53.67 -2.31
CA THR A 9 -6.03 52.41 -2.24
C THR A 9 -6.52 51.59 -1.05
N ALA A 10 -6.86 50.32 -1.29
CA ALA A 10 -7.03 49.33 -0.25
C ALA A 10 -6.21 48.10 -0.65
N ASP A 11 -5.25 47.80 0.20
CA ASP A 11 -4.31 46.69 0.13
C ASP A 11 -5.00 45.34 -0.09
N SER A 12 -4.48 44.58 -1.04
CA SER A 12 -4.68 43.13 -1.08
C SER A 12 -4.07 42.51 0.17
N PRO A 13 -4.83 41.77 1.01
CA PRO A 13 -4.19 40.91 1.99
C PRO A 13 -3.50 39.78 1.23
N ALA A 14 -2.18 39.73 1.39
CA ALA A 14 -1.31 38.68 0.93
C ALA A 14 -1.88 37.31 1.29
N SER A 15 -1.89 36.43 0.29
CA SER A 15 -2.06 34.99 0.43
C SER A 15 -1.06 34.45 1.45
N THR A 16 -1.48 34.33 2.71
CA THR A 16 -0.81 33.48 3.68
C THR A 16 -0.96 32.04 3.21
N ALA A 17 0.12 31.52 2.62
CA ALA A 17 0.28 30.10 2.35
C ALA A 17 0.01 29.34 3.65
N PHE A 18 -1.05 28.53 3.65
CA PHE A 18 -1.27 27.52 4.66
C PHE A 18 -0.12 26.51 4.54
N SER A 19 0.95 26.71 5.31
CA SER A 19 1.92 25.66 5.59
C SER A 19 1.25 24.68 6.55
N GLY A 20 0.28 23.93 6.02
CA GLY A 20 -0.39 22.85 6.73
C GLY A 20 0.64 21.75 6.92
N THR A 21 1.21 21.67 8.13
CA THR A 21 1.92 20.47 8.53
C THR A 21 0.91 19.33 8.48
N ILE A 22 1.15 18.36 7.60
CA ILE A 22 0.36 17.15 7.42
C ILE A 22 0.22 16.48 8.80
N MET A 23 -0.95 16.63 9.45
CA MET A 23 -1.17 16.07 10.78
C MET A 23 -1.48 14.58 10.64
N LYS A 24 -0.43 13.75 10.63
CA LYS A 24 -0.57 12.31 10.82
C LYS A 24 -1.35 12.05 12.13
N PRO A 25 -2.23 11.03 12.17
CA PRO A 25 -2.95 10.67 13.38
C PRO A 25 -1.96 10.47 14.54
N PRO A 26 -2.28 10.94 15.76
CA PRO A 26 -1.35 10.86 16.88
C PRO A 26 -1.06 9.40 17.22
N ARG A 27 0.21 9.02 17.09
CA ARG A 27 0.73 7.68 17.40
C ARG A 27 1.58 7.71 18.67
N SER A 28 1.57 6.60 19.41
CA SER A 28 2.46 6.41 20.56
C SER A 28 3.91 6.16 20.16
N ALA A 29 4.13 5.62 18.94
CA ALA A 29 5.42 5.40 18.33
C ALA A 29 5.36 5.58 16.81
N ASP A 30 6.46 5.95 16.17
CA ASP A 30 6.52 6.19 14.71
C ASP A 30 6.10 4.99 13.85
N ASN A 31 6.29 3.78 14.36
CA ASN A 31 5.91 2.52 13.71
C ASN A 31 4.65 1.88 14.28
N GLU A 32 3.89 2.57 15.15
CA GLU A 32 2.61 2.06 15.65
C GLU A 32 1.62 1.92 14.50
N LEU A 33 1.01 0.75 14.35
CA LEU A 33 -0.05 0.49 13.39
C LEU A 33 -1.43 0.85 13.98
N ILE A 34 -2.19 1.71 13.30
CA ILE A 34 -3.58 1.98 13.66
C ILE A 34 -4.46 1.04 12.85
N LEU A 35 -5.03 0.04 13.52
CA LEU A 35 -5.77 -1.08 12.92
C LEU A 35 -7.27 -0.96 13.16
N GLY A 36 -8.06 -0.92 12.09
CA GLY A 36 -9.52 -1.05 12.15
C GLY A 36 -9.96 -2.51 12.02
N LEU A 37 -10.80 -2.98 12.93
CA LEU A 37 -11.45 -4.29 12.85
C LEU A 37 -12.97 -4.11 12.80
N VAL A 38 -13.60 -4.58 11.72
CA VAL A 38 -15.04 -4.40 11.51
C VAL A 38 -15.72 -5.76 11.33
N SER A 39 -16.54 -6.16 12.31
CA SER A 39 -17.45 -7.30 12.16
C SER A 39 -18.78 -6.80 11.62
N ILE A 40 -19.20 -7.40 10.51
CA ILE A 40 -20.42 -7.06 9.78
C ILE A 40 -21.35 -8.27 9.90
N SER A 41 -22.39 -8.11 10.72
CA SER A 41 -23.35 -9.17 11.01
C SER A 41 -24.66 -8.63 11.57
N ASP A 42 -25.76 -8.88 10.87
CA ASP A 42 -27.13 -8.63 11.34
C ASP A 42 -27.45 -9.33 12.68
N ARG A 43 -26.84 -10.47 12.95
CA ARG A 43 -27.17 -11.29 14.12
C ARG A 43 -26.32 -10.91 15.34
N ALA A 44 -25.02 -10.72 15.18
CA ALA A 44 -24.17 -10.25 16.28
C ALA A 44 -24.52 -8.81 16.69
N SER A 45 -24.79 -7.91 15.73
CA SER A 45 -25.18 -6.53 16.04
C SER A 45 -26.49 -6.42 16.83
N ARG A 46 -27.41 -7.39 16.67
CA ARG A 46 -28.66 -7.47 17.44
C ARG A 46 -28.55 -8.28 18.73
N GLY A 47 -27.35 -8.77 19.09
CA GLY A 47 -27.13 -9.59 20.28
C GLY A 47 -27.77 -10.98 20.21
N VAL A 48 -28.05 -11.50 19.01
CA VAL A 48 -28.60 -12.85 18.82
C VAL A 48 -27.54 -13.91 19.12
N TYR A 49 -26.27 -13.59 18.87
CA TYR A 49 -25.10 -14.36 19.29
C TYR A 49 -23.91 -13.41 19.53
N ASP A 50 -22.91 -13.89 20.27
CA ASP A 50 -21.67 -13.16 20.53
C ASP A 50 -20.79 -13.09 19.27
N ASP A 51 -20.20 -11.92 19.01
CA ASP A 51 -19.26 -11.76 17.90
C ASP A 51 -17.97 -12.56 18.15
N GLU A 52 -17.74 -13.56 17.31
CA GLU A 52 -16.46 -14.28 17.27
C GLU A 52 -15.47 -13.64 16.29
N GLY A 53 -15.91 -12.74 15.40
CA GLY A 53 -15.07 -12.18 14.34
C GLY A 53 -13.96 -11.28 14.88
N ILE A 54 -14.31 -10.21 15.61
CA ILE A 54 -13.33 -9.24 16.13
C ILE A 54 -12.36 -9.89 17.13
N PRO A 55 -12.79 -10.70 18.12
CA PRO A 55 -11.86 -11.30 19.07
C PRO A 55 -10.82 -12.18 18.38
N ASN A 56 -11.23 -12.99 17.40
CA ASN A 56 -10.30 -13.86 16.67
C ASN A 56 -9.36 -13.07 15.74
N LEU A 57 -9.87 -12.05 15.05
CA LEU A 57 -9.03 -11.16 14.23
C LEU A 57 -7.98 -10.44 15.08
N GLU A 58 -8.39 -9.89 16.21
CA GLU A 58 -7.47 -9.19 17.11
C GLU A 58 -6.42 -10.16 17.67
N ALA A 59 -6.84 -11.34 18.13
CA ALA A 59 -5.91 -12.36 18.64
C ALA A 59 -4.89 -12.76 17.56
N TRP A 60 -5.36 -12.96 16.32
CA TRP A 60 -4.49 -13.27 15.20
C TRP A 60 -3.49 -12.14 14.92
N CYS A 61 -3.97 -10.88 14.81
CA CYS A 61 -3.10 -9.74 14.56
C CYS A 61 -2.07 -9.53 15.68
N ARG A 62 -2.46 -9.69 16.95
CA ARG A 62 -1.55 -9.59 18.11
C ARG A 62 -0.50 -10.71 18.14
N LYS A 63 -0.83 -11.88 17.61
CA LYS A 63 0.12 -12.99 17.44
C LYS A 63 1.08 -12.74 16.28
N ALA A 64 0.57 -12.21 15.16
CA ALA A 64 1.33 -12.06 13.93
C ALA A 64 2.20 -10.79 13.89
N ILE A 65 1.75 -9.68 14.47
CA ILE A 65 2.40 -8.36 14.36
C ILE A 65 3.22 -8.08 15.61
N THR A 66 4.51 -7.77 15.43
CA THR A 66 5.45 -7.51 16.54
C THR A 66 5.61 -6.02 16.84
N THR A 67 5.28 -5.15 15.88
CA THR A 67 5.22 -3.69 16.09
C THR A 67 4.02 -3.29 16.95
N PRO A 68 4.07 -2.15 17.65
CA PRO A 68 2.93 -1.66 18.43
C PRO A 68 1.67 -1.53 17.57
N ILE A 69 0.52 -1.96 18.11
CA ILE A 69 -0.78 -1.85 17.43
C ILE A 69 -1.80 -1.13 18.30
N LYS A 70 -2.54 -0.21 17.69
CA LYS A 70 -3.71 0.45 18.28
C LYS A 70 -4.96 0.01 17.54
N VAL A 71 -5.85 -0.71 18.22
CA VAL A 71 -7.00 -1.39 17.61
C VAL A 71 -8.29 -0.58 17.80
N HIS A 72 -8.99 -0.31 16.71
CA HIS A 72 -10.32 0.32 16.68
C HIS A 72 -11.36 -0.68 16.17
N LYS A 73 -12.30 -1.06 17.02
CA LYS A 73 -13.29 -2.12 16.75
C LYS A 73 -14.65 -1.54 16.39
N ARG A 74 -15.37 -2.17 15.47
CA ARG A 74 -16.76 -1.84 15.10
C ARG A 74 -17.54 -3.11 14.84
N LEU A 75 -18.67 -3.28 15.53
CA LEU A 75 -19.65 -4.32 15.25
C LEU A 75 -20.90 -3.65 14.69
N ILE A 76 -21.25 -3.95 13.45
CA ILE A 76 -22.32 -3.28 12.70
C ILE A 76 -23.21 -4.28 11.95
N PRO A 77 -24.46 -3.93 11.62
CA PRO A 77 -25.32 -4.77 10.78
C PRO A 77 -24.86 -4.82 9.32
N ASP A 78 -25.44 -5.73 8.53
CA ASP A 78 -25.20 -5.89 7.09
C ASP A 78 -25.95 -4.80 6.28
N GLU A 79 -25.82 -3.54 6.69
CA GLU A 79 -26.43 -2.38 6.05
C GLU A 79 -25.37 -1.58 5.28
N ARG A 80 -25.55 -1.50 3.96
CA ARG A 80 -24.55 -0.90 3.06
C ARG A 80 -24.09 0.49 3.51
N PHE A 81 -25.02 1.36 3.86
CA PHE A 81 -24.70 2.73 4.27
C PHE A 81 -23.91 2.78 5.59
N ASP A 82 -24.24 1.90 6.54
CA ASP A 82 -23.54 1.83 7.82
C ASP A 82 -22.11 1.31 7.65
N ILE A 83 -21.91 0.33 6.75
CA ILE A 83 -20.58 -0.17 6.38
C ILE A 83 -19.77 0.94 5.73
N GLU A 84 -20.31 1.62 4.72
CA GLU A 84 -19.61 2.73 4.05
C GLU A 84 -19.23 3.84 5.02
N LYS A 85 -20.17 4.28 5.88
CA LYS A 85 -19.93 5.30 6.90
C LYS A 85 -18.82 4.88 7.86
N THR A 86 -18.86 3.63 8.32
CA THR A 86 -17.87 3.10 9.26
C THR A 86 -16.47 3.05 8.63
N LEU A 87 -16.36 2.59 7.39
CA LEU A 87 -15.08 2.56 6.68
C LEU A 87 -14.52 3.97 6.46
N ARG A 88 -15.35 4.93 6.07
CA ARG A 88 -14.93 6.34 5.93
C ARG A 88 -14.49 6.92 7.28
N GLU A 89 -15.24 6.70 8.36
CA GLU A 89 -14.86 7.18 9.69
C GLU A 89 -13.50 6.62 10.14
N LEU A 90 -13.27 5.31 9.98
CA LEU A 90 -12.03 4.67 10.38
C LEU A 90 -10.81 5.18 9.59
N VAL A 91 -10.97 5.49 8.30
CA VAL A 91 -9.86 6.04 7.51
C VAL A 91 -9.71 7.54 7.73
N ASP A 92 -10.78 8.32 7.52
CA ASP A 92 -10.71 9.78 7.38
C ASP A 92 -10.58 10.49 8.73
N ILE A 93 -11.14 9.92 9.80
CA ILE A 93 -11.23 10.57 11.12
C ILE A 93 -10.26 9.89 12.09
N ILE A 94 -10.28 8.56 12.14
CA ILE A 94 -9.42 7.80 13.06
C ILE A 94 -7.99 7.66 12.51
N GLY A 95 -7.83 7.65 11.19
CA GLY A 95 -6.51 7.49 10.56
C GLY A 95 -5.98 6.05 10.59
N CYS A 96 -6.86 5.05 10.47
CA CYS A 96 -6.45 3.65 10.35
C CYS A 96 -5.58 3.42 9.09
N ASP A 97 -4.44 2.77 9.23
CA ASP A 97 -3.58 2.37 8.09
C ASP A 97 -4.10 1.11 7.40
N LEU A 98 -4.69 0.22 8.21
CA LEU A 98 -5.23 -1.06 7.78
C LEU A 98 -6.62 -1.24 8.37
N ILE A 99 -7.58 -1.64 7.54
CA ILE A 99 -8.89 -2.10 7.99
C ILE A 99 -9.11 -3.53 7.53
N LEU A 100 -9.44 -4.41 8.46
CA LEU A 100 -9.86 -5.77 8.19
C LEU A 100 -11.35 -5.89 8.52
N THR A 101 -12.16 -6.21 7.52
CA THR A 101 -13.58 -6.52 7.73
C THR A 101 -13.80 -8.03 7.75
N THR A 102 -14.83 -8.49 8.44
CA THR A 102 -15.26 -9.89 8.43
C THR A 102 -16.78 -9.97 8.33
N GLY A 103 -17.28 -10.86 7.47
CA GLY A 103 -18.71 -11.04 7.21
C GLY A 103 -19.23 -10.30 5.96
N GLY A 104 -20.41 -10.72 5.50
CA GLY A 104 -21.15 -10.08 4.40
C GLY A 104 -20.49 -10.17 3.00
N THR A 105 -19.67 -11.18 2.72
CA THR A 105 -18.93 -11.34 1.44
C THR A 105 -19.43 -12.48 0.55
N GLY A 106 -20.50 -13.17 0.93
CA GLY A 106 -21.06 -14.26 0.14
C GLY A 106 -21.98 -13.79 -1.00
N PRO A 107 -22.70 -14.72 -1.64
CA PRO A 107 -23.61 -14.41 -2.74
C PRO A 107 -25.02 -14.01 -2.29
N ALA A 108 -25.30 -13.98 -0.98
CA ALA A 108 -26.64 -13.67 -0.50
C ALA A 108 -26.99 -12.19 -0.73
N ARG A 109 -28.27 -11.86 -0.88
CA ARG A 109 -28.72 -10.47 -1.12
C ARG A 109 -28.35 -9.48 0.01
N ARG A 110 -28.14 -10.00 1.22
CA ARG A 110 -27.69 -9.21 2.39
C ARG A 110 -26.18 -9.00 2.42
N ASP A 111 -25.41 -9.79 1.67
CA ASP A 111 -23.95 -9.73 1.65
C ASP A 111 -23.49 -8.56 0.77
N VAL A 112 -23.43 -7.37 1.37
CA VAL A 112 -23.14 -6.09 0.69
C VAL A 112 -21.79 -5.48 1.07
N THR A 113 -20.95 -6.20 1.82
CA THR A 113 -19.63 -5.72 2.27
C THR A 113 -18.71 -5.34 1.09
N PRO A 114 -18.61 -6.15 0.00
CA PRO A 114 -17.80 -5.77 -1.15
C PRO A 114 -18.28 -4.49 -1.84
N GLU A 115 -19.59 -4.31 -2.01
CA GLU A 115 -20.19 -3.11 -2.59
C GLU A 115 -19.87 -1.87 -1.77
N ALA A 116 -20.02 -1.96 -0.44
CA ALA A 116 -19.70 -0.87 0.47
C ALA A 116 -18.21 -0.52 0.43
N THR A 117 -17.34 -1.55 0.37
CA THR A 117 -15.89 -1.38 0.30
C THR A 117 -15.46 -0.69 -1.00
N LEU A 118 -16.00 -1.13 -2.14
CA LEU A 118 -15.75 -0.49 -3.44
C LEU A 118 -16.28 0.95 -3.49
N ALA A 119 -17.43 1.23 -2.86
CA ALA A 119 -18.03 2.57 -2.85
C ALA A 119 -17.22 3.60 -2.05
N VAL A 120 -16.33 3.17 -1.16
CA VAL A 120 -15.42 4.07 -0.41
C VAL A 120 -13.99 4.07 -0.96
N ALA A 121 -13.71 3.25 -1.98
CA ALA A 121 -12.38 3.09 -2.54
C ALA A 121 -11.96 4.32 -3.36
N THR A 122 -10.67 4.65 -3.29
CA THR A 122 -10.01 5.49 -4.30
C THR A 122 -9.34 4.64 -5.37
N ARG A 123 -8.96 3.40 -5.03
CA ARG A 123 -8.30 2.46 -5.94
C ARG A 123 -8.57 1.02 -5.55
N GLU A 124 -8.82 0.17 -6.54
CA GLU A 124 -8.97 -1.27 -6.31
C GLU A 124 -7.62 -1.98 -6.26
N MET A 125 -7.55 -3.05 -5.46
CA MET A 125 -6.39 -3.95 -5.37
C MET A 125 -6.81 -5.37 -5.77
N PRO A 126 -7.07 -5.64 -7.07
CA PRO A 126 -7.73 -6.87 -7.53
C PRO A 126 -6.98 -8.15 -7.14
N GLY A 127 -5.65 -8.09 -7.09
CA GLY A 127 -4.80 -9.23 -6.71
C GLY A 127 -5.10 -9.80 -5.31
N PHE A 128 -5.61 -8.99 -4.36
CA PHE A 128 -6.04 -9.51 -3.05
C PHE A 128 -7.29 -10.38 -3.18
N GLY A 129 -8.31 -9.93 -3.90
CA GLY A 129 -9.55 -10.69 -4.07
C GLY A 129 -9.30 -12.03 -4.78
N GLU A 130 -8.48 -11.98 -5.84
CA GLU A 130 -8.03 -13.17 -6.58
C GLU A 130 -7.28 -14.15 -5.67
N GLN A 131 -6.26 -13.66 -4.95
CA GLN A 131 -5.40 -14.51 -4.15
C GLN A 131 -6.12 -15.06 -2.91
N MET A 132 -7.00 -14.29 -2.26
CA MET A 132 -7.81 -14.79 -1.14
C MET A 132 -8.71 -15.96 -1.57
N ARG A 133 -9.34 -15.86 -2.76
CA ARG A 133 -10.15 -16.97 -3.32
C ARG A 133 -9.28 -18.18 -3.66
N ALA A 134 -8.10 -17.96 -4.25
CA ALA A 134 -7.16 -19.04 -4.58
C ALA A 134 -6.69 -19.79 -3.31
N ILE A 135 -6.26 -19.06 -2.28
CA ILE A 135 -5.86 -19.63 -0.98
C ILE A 135 -7.03 -20.41 -0.37
N SER A 136 -8.21 -19.79 -0.28
CA SER A 136 -9.40 -20.43 0.31
C SER A 136 -9.82 -21.70 -0.44
N GLY A 137 -9.56 -21.78 -1.75
CA GLY A 137 -9.85 -22.93 -2.59
C GLY A 137 -9.10 -24.22 -2.19
N HIS A 138 -7.99 -24.09 -1.46
CA HIS A 138 -7.30 -25.25 -0.87
C HIS A 138 -8.04 -25.87 0.31
N PHE A 139 -8.92 -25.10 0.97
CA PHE A 139 -9.64 -25.53 2.17
C PHE A 139 -11.11 -25.84 1.90
N VAL A 140 -11.76 -25.06 1.01
CA VAL A 140 -13.18 -25.22 0.68
C VAL A 140 -13.44 -24.99 -0.82
N PRO A 141 -14.12 -25.93 -1.52
CA PRO A 141 -14.44 -25.76 -2.95
C PRO A 141 -15.35 -24.56 -3.25
N THR A 142 -16.18 -24.16 -2.29
CA THR A 142 -17.10 -23.02 -2.42
C THR A 142 -16.42 -21.66 -2.28
N ALA A 143 -15.09 -21.60 -2.14
CA ALA A 143 -14.32 -20.35 -2.06
C ALA A 143 -14.61 -19.39 -3.23
N ILE A 144 -14.93 -19.93 -4.40
CA ILE A 144 -15.27 -19.17 -5.60
C ILE A 144 -16.55 -18.32 -5.46
N LEU A 145 -17.42 -18.63 -4.50
CA LEU A 145 -18.64 -17.86 -4.24
C LEU A 145 -18.37 -16.57 -3.45
N SER A 146 -17.17 -16.43 -2.88
CA SER A 146 -16.79 -15.23 -2.14
C SER A 146 -16.56 -14.06 -3.08
N ARG A 147 -17.13 -12.92 -2.72
CA ARG A 147 -17.05 -11.65 -3.44
C ARG A 147 -16.05 -10.69 -2.79
N GLN A 148 -15.21 -11.19 -1.88
CA GLN A 148 -14.19 -10.41 -1.18
C GLN A 148 -13.28 -9.61 -2.13
N VAL A 149 -12.97 -8.39 -1.71
CA VAL A 149 -12.07 -7.45 -2.39
C VAL A 149 -11.10 -6.84 -1.39
N ALA A 150 -10.06 -6.20 -1.91
CA ALA A 150 -9.31 -5.20 -1.16
C ALA A 150 -9.19 -3.92 -1.99
N VAL A 151 -9.12 -2.79 -1.29
CA VAL A 151 -9.06 -1.47 -1.90
C VAL A 151 -8.11 -0.58 -1.11
N LEU A 152 -7.61 0.45 -1.76
CA LEU A 152 -7.04 1.61 -1.08
C LEU A 152 -8.12 2.68 -0.93
N ARG A 153 -8.07 3.38 0.20
CA ARG A 153 -8.77 4.64 0.42
C ARG A 153 -7.75 5.70 0.77
N GLU A 154 -7.62 6.70 -0.11
CA GLU A 154 -6.70 7.82 0.03
C GLU A 154 -7.46 9.09 0.45
N THR A 155 -6.92 9.79 1.45
CA THR A 155 -7.22 11.19 1.78
C THR A 155 -6.02 12.05 1.36
N PRO A 156 -6.11 13.39 1.39
CA PRO A 156 -4.97 14.25 1.00
C PRO A 156 -3.67 14.01 1.79
N ASP A 157 -3.78 13.45 2.98
CA ASP A 157 -2.73 13.31 3.99
C ASP A 157 -2.48 11.87 4.47
N HIS A 158 -3.33 10.93 4.09
CA HIS A 158 -3.30 9.55 4.59
C HIS A 158 -3.80 8.56 3.53
N ALA A 159 -3.36 7.31 3.63
CA ALA A 159 -3.87 6.23 2.79
C ALA A 159 -4.01 4.96 3.63
N ALA A 160 -5.11 4.25 3.42
CA ALA A 160 -5.43 3.02 4.13
C ALA A 160 -5.66 1.86 3.17
N LEU A 161 -5.20 0.68 3.55
CA LEU A 161 -5.58 -0.58 2.92
C LEU A 161 -6.82 -1.15 3.62
N ILE A 162 -7.86 -1.50 2.86
CA ILE A 162 -9.07 -2.14 3.37
C ILE A 162 -9.18 -3.52 2.74
N ILE A 163 -9.33 -4.58 3.55
CA ILE A 163 -9.42 -5.96 3.09
C ILE A 163 -10.69 -6.60 3.66
N ASN A 164 -11.51 -7.19 2.80
CA ASN A 164 -12.65 -8.01 3.24
C ASN A 164 -12.22 -9.45 3.44
N LEU A 165 -12.41 -9.98 4.65
CA LEU A 165 -12.06 -11.34 5.01
C LEU A 165 -13.32 -12.22 5.15
N PRO A 166 -13.16 -13.55 5.14
CA PRO A 166 -14.23 -14.48 5.44
C PRO A 166 -14.84 -14.27 6.84
N GLY A 167 -16.07 -14.76 7.05
CA GLY A 167 -16.78 -14.65 8.33
C GLY A 167 -16.39 -15.66 9.41
N ARG A 168 -15.74 -16.77 9.05
CA ARG A 168 -15.41 -17.85 9.99
C ARG A 168 -13.99 -17.69 10.54
N PRO A 169 -13.77 -17.76 11.87
CA PRO A 169 -12.43 -17.60 12.47
C PRO A 169 -11.33 -18.45 11.84
N LYS A 170 -11.63 -19.72 11.54
CA LYS A 170 -10.69 -20.62 10.87
C LYS A 170 -10.31 -20.12 9.47
N ALA A 171 -11.30 -19.73 8.66
CA ALA A 171 -11.07 -19.25 7.30
C ALA A 171 -10.32 -17.90 7.27
N ILE A 172 -10.50 -17.06 8.29
CA ILE A 172 -9.72 -15.83 8.49
C ILE A 172 -8.24 -16.17 8.64
N ALA A 173 -7.89 -17.07 9.58
CA ALA A 173 -6.51 -17.46 9.81
C ALA A 173 -5.89 -18.13 8.57
N GLU A 174 -6.61 -19.04 7.91
CA GLU A 174 -6.18 -19.70 6.67
C GLU A 174 -5.91 -18.69 5.54
N THR A 175 -6.73 -17.65 5.41
CA THR A 175 -6.56 -16.60 4.39
C THR A 175 -5.33 -15.73 4.69
N LEU A 176 -5.14 -15.37 5.95
CA LEU A 176 -4.07 -14.47 6.39
C LEU A 176 -2.69 -15.14 6.45
N GLU A 177 -2.61 -16.39 6.93
CA GLU A 177 -1.37 -17.18 7.06
C GLU A 177 -1.05 -18.00 5.81
N GLY A 178 -2.06 -18.45 5.08
CA GLY A 178 -1.93 -19.30 3.90
C GLY A 178 -1.96 -20.79 4.23
N LEU A 179 -1.41 -21.61 3.33
CA LEU A 179 -1.38 -23.07 3.44
C LEU A 179 0.01 -23.54 3.84
N ARG A 180 0.09 -24.43 4.83
CA ARG A 180 1.31 -25.11 5.28
C ARG A 180 1.16 -26.62 5.11
N ASP A 181 2.29 -27.32 4.96
CA ASP A 181 2.35 -28.78 5.04
C ASP A 181 2.40 -29.28 6.50
N ASP A 182 2.42 -30.60 6.68
CA ASP A 182 2.47 -31.26 7.99
C ASP A 182 3.77 -30.96 8.76
N GLU A 183 4.83 -30.52 8.07
CA GLU A 183 6.12 -30.12 8.65
C GLU A 183 6.15 -28.62 9.00
N GLY A 184 5.05 -27.89 8.74
CA GLY A 184 4.88 -26.48 9.04
C GLY A 184 5.48 -25.53 8.00
N LYS A 185 5.97 -26.05 6.86
CA LYS A 185 6.52 -25.27 5.76
C LYS A 185 5.39 -24.70 4.90
N THR A 186 5.53 -23.42 4.54
CA THR A 186 4.55 -22.71 3.72
C THR A 186 4.53 -23.25 2.28
N ILE A 187 3.38 -23.77 1.87
CA ILE A 187 3.07 -24.18 0.49
C ILE A 187 2.54 -22.98 -0.30
N VAL A 188 1.59 -22.24 0.29
CA VAL A 188 0.99 -21.03 -0.30
C VAL A 188 1.08 -19.92 0.73
N ASN A 189 1.69 -18.80 0.35
CA ASN A 189 1.75 -17.63 1.23
C ASN A 189 0.35 -17.08 1.47
N GLY A 190 0.04 -16.78 2.73
CA GLY A 190 -1.15 -16.01 3.08
C GLY A 190 -1.06 -14.58 2.60
N ILE A 191 -2.22 -13.92 2.47
CA ILE A 191 -2.26 -12.54 1.95
C ILE A 191 -1.49 -11.55 2.82
N PHE A 192 -1.34 -11.84 4.12
CA PHE A 192 -0.71 -10.92 5.05
C PHE A 192 0.79 -10.78 4.80
N ALA A 193 1.42 -11.74 4.11
CA ALA A 193 2.83 -11.65 3.71
C ALA A 193 3.14 -10.41 2.84
N ALA A 194 2.13 -9.87 2.13
CA ALA A 194 2.26 -8.68 1.29
C ALA A 194 1.79 -7.39 1.99
N VAL A 195 1.02 -7.50 3.08
CA VAL A 195 0.35 -6.35 3.72
C VAL A 195 1.35 -5.34 4.26
N PRO A 196 2.39 -5.69 5.03
CA PRO A 196 3.34 -4.71 5.55
C PRO A 196 4.03 -3.88 4.46
N TYR A 197 4.42 -4.51 3.36
CA TYR A 197 5.05 -3.78 2.25
C TYR A 197 4.04 -2.91 1.49
N CYS A 198 2.79 -3.34 1.36
CA CYS A 198 1.72 -2.49 0.85
C CYS A 198 1.53 -1.23 1.71
N ILE A 199 1.57 -1.37 3.04
CA ILE A 199 1.48 -0.24 3.97
C ILE A 199 2.69 0.69 3.84
N ASP A 200 3.90 0.15 3.68
CA ASP A 200 5.10 0.96 3.41
C ASP A 200 4.94 1.82 2.14
N LEU A 201 4.41 1.22 1.06
CA LEU A 201 4.26 1.88 -0.25
C LEU A 201 3.22 3.01 -0.25
N ILE A 202 2.21 2.93 0.61
CA ILE A 202 1.18 3.97 0.74
C ILE A 202 1.54 5.02 1.82
N GLY A 203 2.77 4.98 2.35
CA GLY A 203 3.28 5.98 3.29
C GLY A 203 2.92 5.73 4.76
N GLY A 204 2.43 4.53 5.08
CA GLY A 204 2.09 4.10 6.44
C GLY A 204 3.31 3.73 7.29
N PRO A 205 3.08 3.21 8.52
CA PRO A 205 4.14 2.78 9.43
C PRO A 205 4.87 1.53 8.93
N TYR A 206 6.13 1.38 9.34
CA TYR A 206 6.90 0.18 9.04
C TYR A 206 6.50 -0.98 9.96
N ILE A 207 5.70 -1.91 9.46
CA ILE A 207 5.15 -3.05 10.23
C ILE A 207 6.11 -4.25 10.16
N GLU A 208 6.36 -4.89 11.30
CA GLU A 208 7.12 -6.15 11.39
C GLU A 208 6.23 -7.28 11.91
N THR A 209 6.48 -8.51 11.47
CA THR A 209 5.72 -9.69 11.84
C THR A 209 6.59 -10.75 12.47
N ASP A 210 5.98 -11.63 13.27
CA ASP A 210 6.60 -12.87 13.74
C ASP A 210 6.66 -13.86 12.55
N GLU A 211 7.88 -14.17 12.11
CA GLU A 211 8.12 -15.09 10.98
C GLU A 211 7.59 -16.52 11.24
N SER A 212 7.41 -16.92 12.50
CA SER A 212 6.80 -18.21 12.84
C SER A 212 5.31 -18.25 12.46
N VAL A 213 4.64 -17.09 12.45
CA VAL A 213 3.22 -16.94 12.11
C VAL A 213 3.04 -16.60 10.64
N VAL A 214 3.71 -15.54 10.17
CA VAL A 214 3.67 -15.11 8.78
C VAL A 214 4.96 -14.39 8.42
N LYS A 215 5.65 -14.91 7.40
CA LYS A 215 6.85 -14.27 6.87
C LYS A 215 6.46 -13.12 5.95
N THR A 216 6.78 -11.91 6.36
CA THR A 216 6.59 -10.72 5.53
C THR A 216 7.60 -10.69 4.39
N PHE A 217 7.14 -10.38 3.19
CA PHE A 217 8.01 -10.14 2.05
C PHE A 217 8.29 -8.65 1.86
N ARG A 218 9.58 -8.29 1.73
CA ARG A 218 10.04 -6.98 1.29
C ARG A 218 11.16 -7.13 0.26
N PRO A 219 11.19 -6.31 -0.80
CA PRO A 219 12.35 -6.26 -1.68
C PRO A 219 13.57 -5.71 -0.94
N LYS A 220 14.78 -6.07 -1.39
CA LYS A 220 16.05 -5.80 -0.68
C LYS A 220 16.24 -4.33 -0.31
N ASN A 221 15.78 -3.41 -1.14
CA ASN A 221 15.88 -1.97 -0.94
C ASN A 221 14.88 -1.40 0.09
N ALA A 222 13.85 -2.17 0.48
CA ALA A 222 12.83 -1.78 1.45
C ALA A 222 13.04 -2.41 2.84
N VAL A 223 14.06 -3.26 3.00
CA VAL A 223 14.40 -3.86 4.30
C VAL A 223 15.20 -2.85 5.12
N LYS A 224 14.71 -2.51 6.32
CA LYS A 224 15.48 -1.71 7.26
C LYS A 224 16.53 -2.59 7.96
N PRO A 225 17.75 -2.08 8.21
CA PRO A 225 18.73 -2.81 9.01
C PRO A 225 18.17 -3.04 10.42
N LYS A 226 18.34 -4.25 10.96
CA LYS A 226 17.90 -4.57 12.33
C LYS A 226 18.72 -3.73 13.31
N LYS A 227 18.05 -2.95 14.17
CA LYS A 227 18.66 -2.10 15.22
C LYS A 227 19.62 -2.83 16.18
N ALA A 228 19.70 -4.17 16.15
CA ALA A 228 20.66 -4.95 16.92
C ALA A 228 22.12 -4.74 16.47
N GLU A 229 22.37 -4.40 15.20
CA GLU A 229 23.73 -4.16 14.68
C GLU A 229 24.22 -2.73 14.96
N GLU A 230 23.32 -1.76 15.13
CA GLU A 230 23.69 -0.37 15.46
C GLU A 230 24.24 -0.21 16.88
N ASN A 231 23.84 -1.08 17.82
CA ASN A 231 24.41 -1.06 19.17
C ASN A 231 25.78 -1.75 19.23
N GLN A 232 26.01 -2.81 18.44
CA GLN A 232 27.32 -3.46 18.36
C GLN A 232 28.36 -2.61 17.60
N ALA A 233 27.93 -1.85 16.57
CA ALA A 233 28.81 -0.91 15.87
C ALA A 233 29.17 0.32 16.71
N LYS A 234 28.35 0.70 17.70
CA LYS A 234 28.64 1.80 18.64
C LYS A 234 29.49 1.36 19.83
N GLU A 235 29.35 0.12 20.32
CA GLU A 235 30.22 -0.41 21.38
C GLU A 235 31.64 -0.69 20.89
N ALA A 236 31.80 -1.23 19.67
CA ALA A 236 33.12 -1.49 19.08
C ALA A 236 33.92 -0.22 18.71
N ALA A 237 33.28 0.94 18.64
CA ALA A 237 33.93 2.23 18.39
C ALA A 237 34.34 2.98 19.68
N SER A 238 34.10 2.40 20.86
CA SER A 238 34.32 3.08 22.15
C SER A 238 35.54 2.58 22.95
N GLU A 239 36.26 1.57 22.48
CA GLU A 239 37.48 1.09 23.15
C GLU A 239 38.72 1.22 22.26
N THR A 240 39.51 2.27 22.52
CA THR A 240 40.96 2.24 22.26
C THR A 240 41.68 3.08 23.33
N PRO A 241 42.71 2.55 24.01
CA PRO A 241 43.43 3.28 25.06
C PRO A 241 44.45 4.28 24.51
N LYS A 242 44.66 5.37 25.26
CA LYS A 242 45.68 6.42 25.03
C LYS A 242 47.09 5.99 25.45
N ALA A 243 48.09 6.36 24.65
CA ALA A 243 49.48 6.75 24.98
C ALA A 243 50.22 6.97 23.64
N GLU A 244 51.27 7.77 23.41
CA GLU A 244 51.92 8.95 23.99
C GLU A 244 52.91 9.43 22.88
N VAL A 245 53.33 10.70 22.89
CA VAL A 245 54.14 11.34 21.81
C VAL A 245 55.64 11.26 22.10
N LYS A 246 56.47 10.99 21.07
CA LYS A 246 57.87 11.49 20.98
C LYS A 246 58.33 11.69 19.53
N SER A 247 59.06 12.79 19.35
CA SER A 247 59.59 13.41 18.13
C SER A 247 61.05 13.00 17.84
N GLU A 248 61.47 12.91 16.57
CA GLU A 248 62.83 13.28 16.11
C GLU A 248 62.97 13.34 14.55
N GLU A 249 63.91 14.17 14.10
CA GLU A 249 64.18 14.67 12.74
C GLU A 249 65.24 13.87 11.91
N VAL A 250 65.01 13.79 10.59
CA VAL A 250 65.91 14.03 9.41
C VAL A 250 67.21 13.20 9.20
N LYS A 251 67.32 12.45 8.05
CA LYS A 251 68.20 12.73 6.85
C LYS A 251 68.16 11.64 5.73
N ALA A 252 68.30 12.07 4.47
CA ALA A 252 68.31 11.36 3.16
C ALA A 252 69.70 10.66 2.85
N PRO A 253 70.01 9.97 1.68
CA PRO A 253 69.46 10.10 0.30
C PRO A 253 69.44 8.87 -0.68
N SER A 254 68.95 9.11 -1.92
CA SER A 254 69.43 8.65 -3.26
C SER A 254 68.64 7.65 -4.17
N ALA A 255 68.16 8.22 -5.31
CA ALA A 255 68.17 7.82 -6.75
C ALA A 255 67.67 6.43 -7.23
N LYS A 256 66.53 6.30 -7.96
CA LYS A 256 66.22 6.46 -9.44
C LYS A 256 66.61 5.25 -10.32
N PRO A 257 65.99 4.96 -11.51
CA PRO A 257 65.01 5.74 -12.30
C PRO A 257 63.83 4.94 -12.96
N ALA A 258 62.80 5.62 -13.46
CA ALA A 258 62.29 5.48 -14.84
C ALA A 258 61.17 6.51 -15.13
N GLU A 259 61.38 7.29 -16.20
CA GLU A 259 60.46 8.20 -16.91
C GLU A 259 60.49 7.73 -18.40
N PRO A 260 59.58 8.14 -19.34
CA PRO A 260 58.93 9.47 -19.44
C PRO A 260 57.41 9.35 -19.78
N VAL A 261 56.56 10.36 -19.94
CA VAL A 261 56.60 11.65 -20.67
C VAL A 261 55.44 12.54 -20.14
N SER A 262 55.64 13.86 -20.12
CA SER A 262 54.70 14.95 -19.74
C SER A 262 54.48 15.88 -20.97
N PRO A 263 53.79 17.06 -20.96
CA PRO A 263 52.87 17.70 -20.00
C PRO A 263 51.61 18.40 -20.63
N ALA A 264 50.79 18.98 -19.72
CA ALA A 264 49.95 20.19 -19.84
C ALA A 264 48.65 20.11 -20.68
N GLU A 265 47.49 20.58 -20.20
CA GLU A 265 47.16 22.00 -19.98
C GLU A 265 46.00 22.26 -18.97
N LYS A 266 45.88 23.53 -18.54
CA LYS A 266 45.06 24.11 -17.45
C LYS A 266 43.58 24.38 -17.84
N PRO A 267 42.70 24.81 -16.90
CA PRO A 267 41.26 24.50 -16.90
C PRO A 267 40.39 25.51 -17.67
N ALA A 268 39.31 25.01 -18.26
CA ALA A 268 38.29 25.81 -18.95
C ALA A 268 36.94 25.83 -18.21
N ALA A 269 36.30 27.00 -18.33
CA ALA A 269 35.06 27.53 -17.75
C ALA A 269 33.81 26.61 -17.79
N PRO A 270 32.77 26.91 -16.96
CA PRO A 270 31.59 26.06 -16.81
C PRO A 270 30.78 25.99 -18.12
N ARG A 271 30.50 24.77 -18.58
CA ARG A 271 29.59 24.53 -19.69
C ARG A 271 28.15 24.77 -19.24
N GLN A 272 27.48 25.67 -19.95
CA GLN A 272 26.06 25.93 -19.87
C GLN A 272 25.27 24.63 -20.07
N GLU A 273 24.37 24.32 -19.12
CA GLU A 273 23.34 23.31 -19.30
C GLU A 273 22.44 23.72 -20.45
N ALA A 274 22.57 23.04 -21.59
CA ALA A 274 21.59 23.11 -22.65
C ALA A 274 20.31 22.45 -22.13
N ALA A 275 19.27 23.25 -21.86
CA ALA A 275 17.93 22.78 -21.60
C ALA A 275 17.49 21.81 -22.72
N GLN A 276 17.41 20.52 -22.41
CA GLN A 276 16.71 19.56 -23.26
C GLN A 276 15.23 19.93 -23.23
N LYS A 277 14.75 20.48 -24.34
CA LYS A 277 13.32 20.63 -24.59
C LYS A 277 12.69 19.25 -24.49
N VAL A 278 11.78 19.07 -23.53
CA VAL A 278 10.82 17.96 -23.51
C VAL A 278 10.08 18.04 -24.84
N GLN A 279 10.38 17.12 -25.74
CA GLN A 279 9.53 16.89 -26.90
C GLN A 279 8.29 16.21 -26.34
N ASP A 280 7.12 16.83 -26.56
CA ASP A 280 5.84 16.17 -26.34
C ASP A 280 5.82 14.89 -27.19
N GLU A 281 6.14 13.75 -26.57
CA GLU A 281 5.95 12.46 -27.21
C GLU A 281 4.45 12.32 -27.46
N LYS A 282 4.07 12.35 -28.75
CA LYS A 282 2.72 11.99 -29.16
C LYS A 282 2.37 10.66 -28.50
N PRO A 283 1.19 10.54 -27.85
CA PRO A 283 0.75 9.25 -27.34
C PRO A 283 0.77 8.24 -28.49
N ALA A 284 1.20 7.01 -28.19
CA ALA A 284 1.38 5.95 -29.20
C ALA A 284 0.11 5.67 -30.03
N PHE A 285 -1.05 6.07 -29.50
CA PHE A 285 -2.36 5.96 -30.15
C PHE A 285 -3.18 7.23 -29.90
N ALA A 286 -3.91 7.68 -30.92
CA ALA A 286 -4.89 8.75 -30.79
C ALA A 286 -6.21 8.24 -30.19
N PRO A 287 -7.04 9.10 -29.57
CA PRO A 287 -8.32 8.72 -28.95
C PRO A 287 -9.35 8.07 -29.90
N LYS A 288 -9.11 8.10 -31.22
CA LYS A 288 -9.97 7.50 -32.24
C LYS A 288 -9.37 6.24 -32.87
N ASP A 289 -8.22 5.80 -32.40
CA ASP A 289 -7.56 4.62 -32.94
C ASP A 289 -8.25 3.36 -32.43
N ILE A 290 -8.65 2.49 -33.36
CA ILE A 290 -9.21 1.18 -33.03
C ILE A 290 -8.05 0.20 -32.87
N LEU A 291 -7.89 -0.33 -31.64
CA LEU A 291 -6.88 -1.34 -31.33
C LEU A 291 -7.46 -2.74 -31.51
N THR A 292 -6.95 -3.46 -32.50
CA THR A 292 -7.32 -4.87 -32.75
C THR A 292 -6.23 -5.78 -32.20
N VAL A 293 -6.59 -6.67 -31.26
CA VAL A 293 -5.66 -7.67 -30.69
C VAL A 293 -6.06 -9.06 -31.18
N MET A 294 -5.09 -9.78 -31.75
CA MET A 294 -5.29 -11.16 -32.24
C MET A 294 -4.50 -12.15 -31.37
N PRO A 295 -5.08 -13.29 -30.97
CA PRO A 295 -4.34 -14.32 -30.23
C PRO A 295 -3.27 -14.96 -31.14
N ARG A 296 -2.02 -15.08 -30.63
CA ARG A 296 -0.84 -15.58 -31.38
C ARG A 296 -0.98 -16.99 -32.00
N ARG A 297 -2.06 -17.74 -31.71
CA ARG A 297 -2.23 -19.15 -32.11
C ARG A 297 -3.59 -19.48 -32.75
N ALA A 298 -4.35 -18.50 -33.27
CA ALA A 298 -5.53 -18.83 -34.06
C ALA A 298 -5.12 -19.34 -35.45
N GLN A 299 -5.13 -20.66 -35.64
CA GLN A 299 -4.92 -21.31 -36.95
C GLN A 299 -6.15 -21.30 -37.87
N ARG A 300 -7.26 -20.69 -37.44
CA ARG A 300 -8.42 -20.33 -38.27
C ARG A 300 -8.86 -18.92 -37.91
N GLY A 301 -9.26 -18.14 -38.92
CA GLY A 301 -9.76 -16.77 -38.75
C GLY A 301 -10.84 -16.74 -37.69
N ALA A 302 -10.75 -15.79 -36.76
CA ALA A 302 -11.80 -15.60 -35.78
C ALA A 302 -13.03 -15.03 -36.51
N ASP A 303 -14.15 -15.75 -36.47
CA ASP A 303 -15.40 -15.28 -37.08
C ASP A 303 -15.99 -14.06 -36.36
N LEU A 304 -15.52 -13.77 -35.13
CA LEU A 304 -15.96 -12.62 -34.33
C LEU A 304 -14.77 -11.97 -33.60
N THR A 305 -14.74 -10.64 -33.62
CA THR A 305 -13.75 -9.81 -32.91
C THR A 305 -14.41 -9.12 -31.73
N VAL A 306 -13.85 -9.29 -30.52
CA VAL A 306 -14.29 -8.54 -29.34
C VAL A 306 -13.52 -7.24 -29.26
N VAL A 307 -14.24 -6.12 -29.32
CA VAL A 307 -13.67 -4.77 -29.15
C VAL A 307 -14.05 -4.27 -27.76
N TRP A 308 -13.05 -3.98 -26.92
CA TRP A 308 -13.28 -3.39 -25.61
C TRP A 308 -12.92 -1.90 -25.64
N LEU A 309 -13.94 -1.04 -25.57
CA LEU A 309 -13.77 0.41 -25.49
C LEU A 309 -13.80 0.85 -24.02
N HIS A 310 -12.67 1.36 -23.53
CA HIS A 310 -12.60 1.94 -22.19
C HIS A 310 -13.21 3.35 -22.18
N GLY A 311 -14.02 3.67 -21.17
CA GLY A 311 -14.44 5.05 -20.88
C GLY A 311 -15.83 5.50 -21.36
N MET A 312 -16.70 4.59 -21.83
CA MET A 312 -18.07 4.95 -22.27
C MET A 312 -19.23 4.41 -21.41
N GLY A 313 -18.98 3.80 -20.24
CA GLY A 313 -20.07 3.37 -19.36
C GLY A 313 -20.97 2.26 -19.94
N VAL A 314 -20.40 1.40 -20.79
CA VAL A 314 -21.12 0.27 -21.39
C VAL A 314 -21.34 -0.87 -20.38
N ASP A 315 -22.58 -1.33 -20.30
CA ASP A 315 -23.08 -2.48 -19.52
C ASP A 315 -22.80 -3.78 -20.32
N ASN A 316 -22.58 -4.91 -19.64
CA ASN A 316 -22.51 -6.26 -20.24
C ASN A 316 -23.79 -6.69 -21.00
N ARG A 317 -24.78 -5.81 -21.17
CA ARG A 317 -25.97 -6.00 -22.00
C ARG A 317 -25.93 -5.21 -23.32
N ASP A 318 -24.94 -4.35 -23.52
CA ASP A 318 -24.80 -3.51 -24.72
C ASP A 318 -24.10 -4.24 -25.87
N PHE A 319 -24.62 -5.40 -26.25
CA PHE A 319 -24.20 -6.09 -27.48
C PHE A 319 -25.14 -5.72 -28.62
N ALA A 320 -24.70 -4.82 -29.49
CA ALA A 320 -25.33 -4.63 -30.79
C ALA A 320 -24.65 -5.54 -31.82
N PRO A 321 -25.40 -6.31 -32.63
CA PRO A 321 -24.81 -6.90 -33.83
C PRO A 321 -24.35 -5.78 -34.76
N PHE A 322 -23.13 -5.87 -35.27
CA PHE A 322 -22.71 -5.00 -36.36
C PHE A 322 -23.58 -5.32 -37.59
N PRO A 323 -24.13 -4.32 -38.30
CA PRO A 323 -24.72 -4.56 -39.61
C PRO A 323 -23.62 -5.05 -40.55
N ASP A 324 -23.95 -6.06 -41.36
CA ASP A 324 -23.09 -6.66 -42.39
C ASP A 324 -22.48 -5.63 -43.35
#